data_AF-A0A3L7SVD7-F1
#
_entry.id   AF-A0A3L7SVD7-F1
#
_cell.length_a   1.000
_cell.length_b   1.000
_cell.length_c   1.000
_cell.angle_alpha   90.00
_cell.angle_beta   90.00
_cell.angle_gamma   90.00
#
_symmetry.space_group_name_H-M   'P 1'
#
loop_
_entity.id
_entity.type
_entity.pdbx_description
1 polymer ?
#
loop_
_entity_poly.entity_id
_entity_poly.type
_entity_poly.pdbx_seq_one_letter_code
_entity_poly.pdbx_strand_id
1 'polypeptide(L)'
;TKLKFCPSTSWAAGSSDRMKKHRMARVSEMIREVASETILFKMSDPRVKRVTVMSVEVSPDLQHARVKVSVMGTPAQQATTLKGLQHAAGFIQAQMGDRMKSRFTPCLRFELDQGVKQSVEISRLINEALSKSPSMNASSDINDSSDIAEDDFLDNGEDDDDSDLEDLDNDQLGDEAADDDEVDAEASTAKAVQDNAVEEEDNNLPKPPPHKNLPGS
;
A
#
# COMPACT_ATOMS: atom_id res chain seq x y z
N THR A 1 -0.34 52.81 37.07
CA THR A 1 -1.03 51.62 36.52
C THR A 1 -0.56 51.41 35.08
N LYS A 2 0.51 50.61 34.90
CA LYS A 2 1.14 50.39 33.59
C LYS A 2 0.68 49.02 33.08
N LEU A 3 -0.28 49.01 32.17
CA LEU A 3 -0.77 47.80 31.51
C LEU A 3 0.34 47.26 30.59
N LYS A 4 0.83 46.06 30.92
CA LYS A 4 1.74 45.29 30.08
C LYS A 4 0.95 44.73 28.90
N PHE A 5 1.18 45.31 27.74
CA PHE A 5 0.71 44.82 26.45
C PHE A 5 1.52 43.56 26.11
N CYS A 6 0.92 42.38 26.21
CA CYS A 6 1.50 41.15 25.68
C CYS A 6 0.96 40.97 24.25
N PRO A 7 1.78 41.13 23.19
CA PRO A 7 1.35 40.81 21.85
C PRO A 7 1.09 39.30 21.77
N SER A 8 -0.15 38.93 21.42
CA SER A 8 -0.57 37.54 21.25
C SER A 8 0.28 36.88 20.17
N THR A 9 1.05 35.90 20.60
CA THR A 9 1.97 35.10 19.80
C THR A 9 1.17 34.12 18.93
N SER A 10 0.77 34.54 17.72
CA SER A 10 0.00 33.72 16.76
C SER A 10 0.85 32.88 15.80
N TRP A 11 2.03 32.40 16.21
CA TRP A 11 2.91 31.56 15.37
C TRP A 11 2.96 30.06 15.79
N ALA A 12 2.36 29.69 16.93
CA ALA A 12 2.49 28.34 17.50
C ALA A 12 1.58 27.25 16.87
N ALA A 13 0.65 27.61 15.98
CA ALA A 13 -0.30 26.64 15.41
C ALA A 13 0.28 25.80 14.23
N GLY A 14 1.37 26.25 13.60
CA GLY A 14 1.92 25.62 12.39
C GLY A 14 2.87 24.44 12.62
N SER A 15 3.52 24.35 13.78
CA SER A 15 4.57 23.35 14.04
C SER A 15 4.00 21.96 14.35
N SER A 16 2.90 21.90 15.11
CA SER A 16 2.29 20.63 15.53
C SER A 16 1.59 19.91 14.37
N ASP A 17 1.01 20.65 13.41
CA ASP A 17 0.40 20.08 12.20
C ASP A 17 1.45 19.47 11.26
N ARG A 18 2.60 20.15 11.08
CA ARG A 18 3.71 19.65 10.28
C ARG A 18 4.29 18.35 10.85
N MET A 19 4.49 18.29 12.16
CA MET A 19 4.96 17.06 12.84
C MET A 19 3.95 15.90 12.67
N LYS A 20 2.65 16.16 12.80
CA LYS A 20 1.60 15.14 12.60
C LYS A 20 1.61 14.60 11.18
N LYS A 21 1.72 15.46 10.17
CA LYS A 21 1.83 15.07 8.75
C LYS A 21 3.03 14.16 8.49
N HIS A 22 4.21 14.50 9.02
CA HIS A 22 5.39 13.63 8.89
C HIS A 22 5.20 12.27 9.57
N ARG A 23 4.60 12.25 10.77
CA ARG A 23 4.30 10.99 11.45
C ARG A 23 3.32 10.13 10.65
N MET A 24 2.27 10.74 10.11
CA MET A 24 1.28 10.06 9.27
C MET A 24 1.93 9.51 7.99
N ALA A 25 2.79 10.28 7.34
CA ALA A 25 3.49 9.86 6.13
C ALA A 25 4.41 8.65 6.37
N ARG A 26 5.15 8.63 7.49
CA ARG A 26 5.98 7.47 7.86
C ARG A 26 5.13 6.23 8.11
N VAL A 27 4.00 6.39 8.81
CA VAL A 27 3.08 5.29 9.11
C VAL A 27 2.41 4.78 7.83
N SER A 28 1.97 5.65 6.93
CA SER A 28 1.37 5.25 5.65
C SER A 28 2.34 4.48 4.79
N GLU A 29 3.60 4.90 4.74
CA GLU A 29 4.62 4.24 3.95
C GLU A 29 4.96 2.85 4.49
N MET A 30 5.14 2.74 5.82
CA MET A 30 5.35 1.45 6.48
C MET A 30 4.17 0.49 6.25
N ILE A 31 2.93 0.97 6.35
CA ILE A 31 1.73 0.16 6.06
C ILE A 31 1.73 -0.29 4.59
N ARG A 32 2.08 0.60 3.67
CA ARG A 32 2.13 0.29 2.23
C ARG A 32 3.14 -0.81 1.94
N GLU A 33 4.34 -0.72 2.51
CA GLU A 33 5.41 -1.71 2.37
C GLU A 33 4.97 -3.07 2.91
N VAL A 34 4.54 -3.12 4.17
CA VAL A 34 4.13 -4.38 4.82
C VAL A 34 2.92 -5.01 4.14
N ALA A 35 1.93 -4.21 3.73
CA ALA A 35 0.77 -4.71 3.00
C ALA A 35 1.20 -5.32 1.65
N SER A 36 2.06 -4.62 0.91
CA SER A 36 2.53 -5.08 -0.40
C SER A 36 3.29 -6.40 -0.28
N GLU A 37 4.21 -6.49 0.68
CA GLU A 37 4.98 -7.70 0.92
C GLU A 37 4.08 -8.87 1.36
N THR A 38 3.13 -8.61 2.26
CA THR A 38 2.22 -9.65 2.76
C THR A 38 1.34 -10.19 1.63
N ILE A 39 0.83 -9.31 0.76
CA ILE A 39 0.00 -9.71 -0.38
C ILE A 39 0.82 -10.51 -1.40
N LEU A 40 2.07 -10.13 -1.66
CA LEU A 40 2.90 -10.78 -2.67
C LEU A 40 3.46 -12.14 -2.21
N PHE A 41 3.93 -12.24 -0.96
CA PHE A 41 4.69 -13.39 -0.50
C PHE A 41 3.93 -14.31 0.46
N LYS A 42 3.04 -13.76 1.30
CA LYS A 42 2.38 -14.52 2.39
C LYS A 42 0.95 -14.93 2.05
N MET A 43 0.34 -14.35 1.03
CA MET A 43 -1.06 -14.61 0.67
C MET A 43 -1.17 -15.71 -0.39
N SER A 44 -1.89 -16.80 -0.07
CA SER A 44 -2.09 -17.95 -0.97
C SER A 44 -3.42 -17.97 -1.74
N ASP A 45 -4.24 -16.90 -1.69
CA ASP A 45 -5.54 -16.88 -2.39
C ASP A 45 -5.36 -16.61 -3.90
N PRO A 46 -5.82 -17.53 -4.80
CA PRO A 46 -5.80 -17.32 -6.24
C PRO A 46 -6.48 -16.03 -6.72
N ARG A 47 -7.47 -15.51 -5.97
CA ARG A 47 -8.24 -14.31 -6.31
C ARG A 47 -7.45 -13.02 -6.12
N VAL A 48 -6.34 -13.05 -5.37
CA VAL A 48 -5.59 -11.85 -4.95
C VAL A 48 -4.21 -11.76 -5.61
N LYS A 49 -3.85 -12.70 -6.49
CA LYS A 49 -2.53 -12.79 -7.14
C LYS A 49 -2.15 -11.63 -8.08
N ARG A 50 -3.09 -10.77 -8.48
CA ARG A 50 -2.89 -9.69 -9.48
C ARG A 50 -3.24 -8.32 -8.91
N VAL A 51 -2.92 -8.11 -7.64
CA VAL A 51 -3.22 -6.89 -6.89
C VAL A 51 -1.94 -6.13 -6.62
N THR A 52 -1.97 -4.83 -6.89
CA THR A 52 -0.90 -3.89 -6.55
C THR A 52 -1.43 -2.84 -5.58
N VAL A 53 -0.70 -2.60 -4.50
CA VAL A 53 -1.00 -1.50 -3.58
C VAL A 53 -0.44 -0.21 -4.17
N MET A 54 -1.28 0.80 -4.37
CA MET A 54 -0.86 2.08 -4.94
C MET A 54 -0.51 3.09 -3.86
N SER A 55 -1.45 3.36 -2.97
CA SER A 55 -1.26 4.34 -1.89
C SER A 55 -2.08 3.99 -0.66
N VAL A 56 -1.67 4.53 0.48
CA VAL A 56 -2.32 4.33 1.77
C VAL A 56 -2.63 5.69 2.37
N GLU A 57 -3.90 5.91 2.68
CA GLU A 57 -4.36 7.09 3.40
C GLU A 57 -4.66 6.70 4.84
N VAL A 58 -3.91 7.26 5.77
CA VAL A 58 -4.09 6.99 7.20
C VAL A 58 -4.91 8.12 7.83
N SER A 59 -5.84 7.75 8.71
CA SER A 59 -6.65 8.69 9.48
C SER A 59 -5.77 9.47 10.48
N PRO A 60 -6.11 10.72 10.85
CA PRO A 60 -5.32 11.51 11.80
C PRO A 60 -5.14 10.88 13.19
N ASP A 61 -6.03 9.97 13.57
CA ASP A 61 -5.96 9.18 14.81
C ASP A 61 -5.08 7.92 14.70
N LEU A 62 -4.56 7.61 13.51
CA LEU A 62 -3.77 6.41 13.18
C LEU A 62 -4.47 5.07 13.46
N GLN A 63 -5.79 5.08 13.70
CA GLN A 63 -6.55 3.84 13.99
C GLN A 63 -7.14 3.21 12.73
N HIS A 64 -7.26 3.98 11.64
CA HIS A 64 -7.86 3.54 10.40
C HIS A 64 -6.94 3.86 9.23
N ALA A 65 -6.80 2.92 8.29
CA ALA A 65 -6.06 3.13 7.06
C ALA A 65 -6.87 2.66 5.85
N ARG A 66 -6.97 3.51 4.83
CA ARG A 66 -7.58 3.22 3.54
C ARG A 66 -6.48 2.88 2.56
N VAL A 67 -6.50 1.65 2.05
CA VAL A 67 -5.51 1.13 1.13
C VAL A 67 -6.12 1.13 -0.27
N LYS A 68 -5.57 1.96 -1.17
CA LYS A 68 -5.95 2.01 -2.58
C LYS A 68 -5.20 0.93 -3.34
N VAL A 69 -5.96 0.04 -3.96
CA VAL A 69 -5.42 -1.10 -4.71
C VAL A 69 -5.84 -1.04 -6.17
N SER A 70 -4.92 -1.44 -7.05
CA SER A 70 -5.21 -1.70 -8.46
C SER A 70 -5.25 -3.20 -8.69
N VAL A 71 -6.29 -3.66 -9.38
CA VAL A 71 -6.49 -5.07 -9.70
C VAL A 71 -6.56 -5.23 -11.22
N MET A 72 -5.64 -6.00 -11.77
CA MET A 72 -5.60 -6.27 -13.21
C MET A 72 -6.62 -7.35 -13.59
N GLY A 73 -7.78 -6.94 -14.12
CA GLY A 73 -8.85 -7.85 -14.53
C GLY A 73 -10.15 -7.15 -14.92
N THR A 74 -11.21 -7.93 -15.14
CA THR A 74 -12.55 -7.42 -15.43
C THR A 74 -13.22 -6.85 -14.16
N PRO A 75 -14.23 -5.96 -14.27
CA PRO A 75 -14.93 -5.40 -13.10
C PRO A 75 -15.48 -6.46 -12.12
N ALA A 76 -15.94 -7.60 -12.65
CA ALA A 76 -16.41 -8.72 -11.83
C ALA A 76 -15.28 -9.38 -11.02
N GLN A 77 -14.10 -9.52 -11.61
CA GLN A 77 -12.91 -10.01 -10.91
C GLN A 77 -12.48 -9.01 -9.85
N GLN A 78 -12.47 -7.71 -10.16
CA GLN A 78 -12.12 -6.65 -9.20
C GLN A 78 -12.99 -6.71 -7.94
N ALA A 79 -14.30 -6.86 -8.09
CA ALA A 79 -15.23 -6.98 -6.95
C ALA A 79 -14.98 -8.25 -6.12
N THR A 80 -14.67 -9.37 -6.78
CA THR A 80 -14.37 -10.65 -6.11
C THR A 80 -13.05 -10.59 -5.36
N THR A 81 -12.02 -10.01 -5.96
CA THR A 81 -10.72 -9.78 -5.35
C THR A 81 -10.81 -8.83 -4.15
N LEU A 82 -11.60 -7.76 -4.25
CA LEU A 82 -11.81 -6.83 -3.14
C LEU A 82 -12.47 -7.53 -1.94
N LYS A 83 -13.43 -8.43 -2.16
CA LYS A 83 -13.99 -9.27 -1.08
C LYS A 83 -12.93 -10.20 -0.47
N GLY A 84 -12.07 -10.79 -1.30
CA GLY A 84 -10.95 -11.62 -0.82
C GLY A 84 -9.97 -10.84 0.07
N LEU A 85 -9.61 -9.63 -0.36
CA LEU A 85 -8.76 -8.72 0.43
C LEU A 85 -9.42 -8.30 1.75
N GLN A 86 -10.73 -8.04 1.74
CA GLN A 86 -11.48 -7.72 2.96
C GLN A 86 -11.47 -8.88 3.96
N HIS A 87 -11.61 -10.13 3.50
CA HIS A 87 -11.48 -11.30 4.38
C HIS A 87 -10.06 -11.48 4.91
N ALA A 88 -9.05 -11.17 4.10
CA ALA A 88 -7.65 -11.24 4.49
C ALA A 88 -7.15 -10.02 5.30
N ALA A 89 -8.00 -9.01 5.51
CA ALA A 89 -7.62 -7.78 6.21
C ALA A 89 -7.07 -8.05 7.62
N GLY A 90 -7.69 -8.99 8.35
CA GLY A 90 -7.23 -9.37 9.69
C GLY A 90 -5.86 -10.06 9.67
N PHE A 91 -5.57 -10.89 8.66
CA PHE A 91 -4.26 -11.51 8.49
C PHE A 91 -3.18 -10.47 8.21
N ILE A 92 -3.47 -9.53 7.31
CA ILE A 92 -2.55 -8.43 6.99
C ILE A 92 -2.34 -7.53 8.23
N GLN A 93 -3.40 -7.28 9.01
CA GLN A 93 -3.31 -6.52 10.25
C GLN A 93 -2.41 -7.22 11.28
N ALA A 94 -2.50 -8.54 11.43
CA ALA A 94 -1.62 -9.30 12.33
C ALA A 94 -0.15 -9.14 11.93
N GLN A 95 0.16 -9.28 10.63
CA GLN A 95 1.52 -9.09 10.10
C GLN A 95 2.04 -7.65 10.29
N MET A 96 1.15 -6.66 10.28
CA MET A 96 1.52 -5.28 10.63
C MET A 96 1.82 -5.11 12.11
N GLY A 97 1.08 -5.77 12.99
CA GLY A 97 1.34 -5.75 14.43
C GLY A 97 2.73 -6.29 14.79
N ASP A 98 3.19 -7.33 14.08
CA ASP A 98 4.52 -7.90 14.30
C ASP A 98 5.67 -6.97 13.88
N ARG A 99 5.44 -6.13 12.85
CA ARG A 99 6.46 -5.21 12.31
C ARG A 99 6.40 -3.81 12.88
N MET A 100 5.20 -3.33 13.18
CA MET A 100 4.95 -1.98 13.67
C MET A 100 5.03 -1.97 15.19
N LYS A 101 6.02 -1.27 15.76
CA LYS A 101 6.13 -1.01 17.21
C LYS A 101 5.11 0.06 17.67
N SER A 102 3.85 -0.05 17.27
CA SER A 102 2.79 0.90 17.63
C SER A 102 1.88 0.31 18.71
N ARG A 103 1.36 1.18 19.58
CA ARG A 103 0.34 0.79 20.56
C ARG A 103 -0.95 0.31 19.89
N PHE A 104 -1.29 0.89 18.74
CA PHE A 104 -2.49 0.58 17.99
C PHE A 104 -2.11 0.17 16.57
N THR A 105 -2.66 -0.97 16.12
CA THR A 105 -2.52 -1.42 14.74
C THR A 105 -3.73 -0.97 13.94
N PRO A 106 -3.56 -0.16 12.88
CA PRO A 106 -4.69 0.41 12.17
C PRO A 106 -5.57 -0.65 11.51
N CYS A 107 -6.88 -0.45 11.58
CA CYS A 107 -7.85 -1.25 10.84
C CYS A 107 -7.79 -0.87 9.35
N LEU A 108 -7.54 -1.88 8.50
CA LEU A 108 -7.38 -1.70 7.06
C LEU A 108 -8.73 -1.77 6.35
N ARG A 109 -8.97 -0.81 5.44
CA ARG A 109 -10.05 -0.89 4.45
C ARG A 109 -9.48 -0.81 3.04
N PHE A 110 -9.86 -1.76 2.21
CA PHE A 110 -9.43 -1.83 0.81
C PHE A 110 -10.44 -1.16 -0.10
N GLU A 111 -9.94 -0.30 -0.99
CA GLU A 111 -10.72 0.40 -2.00
C GLU A 111 -10.00 0.32 -3.35
N LEU A 112 -10.76 0.17 -4.43
CA LEU A 112 -10.18 0.19 -5.78
C LEU A 112 -9.76 1.60 -6.15
N ASP A 113 -8.56 1.75 -6.68
CA ASP A 113 -8.14 3.03 -7.22
C ASP A 113 -8.95 3.39 -8.47
N GLN A 114 -9.66 4.53 -8.40
CA GLN A 114 -10.33 5.14 -9.55
C GLN A 114 -9.47 6.23 -10.20
N GLY A 115 -8.34 6.60 -9.58
CA GLY A 115 -7.46 7.68 -10.04
C GLY A 115 -6.96 7.45 -11.45
N VAL A 116 -6.51 6.23 -11.79
CA VAL A 116 -6.05 5.89 -13.15
C VAL A 116 -7.14 6.09 -14.21
N LYS A 117 -8.39 5.73 -13.91
CA LYS A 117 -9.50 5.93 -14.88
C LYS A 117 -9.80 7.41 -15.06
N GLN A 118 -9.78 8.18 -13.96
CA GLN A 118 -10.03 9.62 -13.99
C GLN A 118 -8.94 10.37 -14.75
N SER A 119 -7.66 10.01 -14.56
CA SER A 119 -6.56 10.69 -15.25
C SER A 119 -6.64 10.50 -16.77
N VAL A 120 -6.95 9.29 -17.24
CA VAL A 120 -7.13 9.00 -18.67
C VAL A 120 -8.27 9.81 -19.26
N GLU A 121 -9.40 9.92 -18.56
CA GLU A 121 -10.55 10.71 -19.01
C GLU A 121 -10.24 12.21 -19.07
N ILE A 122 -9.56 12.74 -18.04
CA ILE A 122 -9.14 14.15 -18.02
C ILE A 122 -8.18 14.43 -19.18
N SER A 123 -7.17 13.60 -19.41
CA SER A 123 -6.25 13.75 -20.55
C SER A 123 -6.98 13.71 -21.89
N ARG A 124 -7.99 12.85 -22.03
CA ARG A 124 -8.83 12.79 -23.22
C ARG A 124 -9.60 14.09 -23.44
N LEU A 125 -10.23 14.63 -22.40
CA LEU A 125 -10.98 15.89 -22.46
C LEU A 125 -10.06 17.09 -22.78
N ILE A 126 -8.86 17.12 -22.20
CA ILE A 126 -7.86 18.16 -22.50
C ILE A 126 -7.43 18.09 -23.97
N ASN A 127 -7.11 16.90 -24.47
CA ASN A 127 -6.71 16.73 -25.87
C ASN A 127 -7.84 17.08 -26.84
N GLU A 128 -9.09 16.73 -26.51
CA GLU A 128 -10.25 17.14 -27.29
C GLU A 128 -10.40 18.67 -27.31
N ALA A 129 -10.29 19.34 -26.15
CA ALA A 129 -10.37 20.79 -26.06
C ALA A 129 -9.28 21.48 -26.88
N LEU A 130 -8.02 21.02 -26.76
CA LEU A 130 -6.89 21.55 -27.54
C LEU A 130 -7.07 21.35 -29.04
N SER A 131 -7.59 20.18 -29.46
CA SER A 131 -7.86 19.91 -30.88
C SER A 131 -9.01 20.75 -31.45
N LYS A 132 -9.95 21.19 -30.59
CA LYS A 132 -11.12 21.99 -30.95
C LYS A 132 -10.87 23.50 -30.87
N SER A 133 -9.76 23.91 -30.26
CA SER A 133 -9.26 25.30 -30.28
C SER A 133 -8.02 25.45 -31.20
N PRO A 134 -8.15 25.36 -32.54
CA PRO A 134 -7.11 25.89 -33.41
C PRO A 134 -7.28 27.42 -33.43
N SER A 135 -6.22 28.14 -33.07
CA SER A 135 -6.14 29.62 -32.96
C SER A 135 -6.52 30.16 -31.57
N MET A 136 -5.50 30.42 -30.74
CA MET A 136 -5.12 31.76 -30.27
C MET A 136 -3.81 31.63 -29.46
N ASN A 137 -2.86 32.54 -29.73
CA ASN A 137 -1.64 32.84 -28.97
C ASN A 137 -0.35 32.09 -29.33
N ALA A 138 0.17 32.39 -30.52
CA ALA A 138 1.60 32.42 -30.79
C ALA A 138 2.03 33.87 -31.06
N SER A 139 1.89 34.77 -30.07
CA SER A 139 2.51 36.11 -30.06
C SER A 139 2.11 36.93 -28.83
N SER A 140 3.04 37.09 -27.88
CA SER A 140 3.25 38.38 -27.20
C SER A 140 4.58 38.33 -26.43
N ASP A 141 5.51 39.06 -27.00
CA ASP A 141 6.75 39.62 -26.46
C ASP A 141 6.82 39.74 -24.93
N ILE A 142 7.90 39.23 -24.33
CA ILE A 142 8.46 39.81 -23.10
C ILE A 142 9.95 40.06 -23.36
N ASN A 143 10.21 41.22 -23.98
CA ASN A 143 11.41 41.99 -23.70
C ASN A 143 11.06 42.87 -22.50
N ASP A 144 11.43 42.44 -21.30
CA ASP A 144 11.51 43.31 -20.13
C ASP A 144 12.90 43.18 -19.54
N SER A 145 13.79 44.03 -20.04
CA SER A 145 15.03 44.39 -19.38
C SER A 145 14.69 45.37 -18.27
N SER A 146 14.90 45.00 -17.00
CA SER A 146 15.56 45.85 -16.00
C SER A 146 15.56 45.20 -14.60
N ASP A 147 16.76 45.19 -14.01
CA ASP A 147 17.01 45.27 -12.58
C ASP A 147 16.53 44.12 -11.68
N ILE A 148 17.27 43.01 -11.71
CA ILE A 148 17.49 42.21 -10.50
C ILE A 148 18.97 42.28 -10.22
N ALA A 149 19.31 43.07 -9.19
CA ALA A 149 20.65 43.13 -8.64
C ALA A 149 21.13 41.71 -8.31
N GLU A 150 22.34 41.41 -8.75
CA GLU A 150 23.09 40.24 -8.33
C GLU A 150 23.26 40.34 -6.80
N ASP A 151 22.40 39.65 -6.06
CA ASP A 151 22.65 39.33 -4.66
C ASP A 151 23.39 37.99 -4.61
N ASP A 152 24.61 38.12 -4.16
CA ASP A 152 25.73 37.20 -4.20
C ASP A 152 25.61 36.20 -3.04
N PHE A 153 24.67 35.25 -3.14
CA PHE A 153 24.44 34.25 -2.08
C PHE A 153 24.65 32.81 -2.57
N LEU A 154 25.91 32.47 -2.86
CA LEU A 154 26.39 31.10 -2.84
C LEU A 154 27.45 30.95 -1.74
N ASP A 155 27.02 31.10 -0.48
CA ASP A 155 27.71 30.42 0.62
C ASP A 155 27.26 28.97 0.61
N ASN A 156 27.88 28.20 -0.28
CA ASN A 156 27.81 26.75 -0.29
C ASN A 156 28.86 26.26 0.73
N GLY A 157 28.65 26.62 2.00
CA GLY A 157 29.42 26.08 3.11
C GLY A 157 29.07 24.61 3.26
N GLU A 158 30.07 23.76 3.04
CA GLU A 158 30.06 22.35 3.39
C GLU A 158 29.47 22.13 4.78
N ASP A 159 28.28 21.53 4.86
CA ASP A 159 27.85 20.84 6.07
C ASP A 159 28.65 19.53 6.15
N ASP A 160 29.64 19.53 7.03
CA ASP A 160 30.38 18.35 7.48
C ASP A 160 29.40 17.23 7.88
N ASP A 161 29.30 16.20 7.03
CA ASP A 161 28.60 14.96 7.32
C ASP A 161 29.49 14.13 8.27
N ASP A 162 29.50 14.52 9.56
CA ASP A 162 30.07 13.76 10.66
C ASP A 162 29.24 12.48 10.87
N SER A 163 29.46 11.50 10.00
CA SER A 163 29.00 10.14 10.23
C SER A 163 29.96 9.45 11.20
N ASP A 164 29.81 9.75 12.49
CA ASP A 164 30.30 8.91 13.58
C ASP A 164 29.50 7.60 13.57
N LEU A 165 29.91 6.67 12.70
CA LEU A 165 29.51 5.27 12.78
C LEU A 165 30.28 4.65 13.94
N GLU A 166 29.63 4.61 15.10
CA GLU A 166 30.12 3.87 16.26
C GLU A 166 30.34 2.39 15.89
N ASP A 167 31.55 1.93 16.15
CA ASP A 167 32.05 0.57 15.99
C ASP A 167 31.12 -0.44 16.69
N LEU A 168 30.47 -1.30 15.91
CA LEU A 168 29.81 -2.49 16.44
C LEU A 168 30.87 -3.56 16.71
N ASP A 169 31.42 -3.54 17.92
CA ASP A 169 32.16 -4.65 18.52
C ASP A 169 31.23 -5.87 18.65
N ASN A 170 31.14 -6.67 17.58
CA ASN A 170 30.57 -8.01 17.64
C ASN A 170 31.69 -9.03 17.90
N ASP A 171 32.30 -8.92 19.08
CA ASP A 171 33.15 -9.95 19.67
C ASP A 171 32.36 -10.65 20.78
N GLN A 172 31.74 -11.78 20.46
CA GLN A 172 31.68 -12.89 21.41
C GLN A 172 31.55 -14.20 20.65
N LEU A 173 32.72 -14.74 20.29
CA LEU A 173 32.93 -16.18 20.23
C LEU A 173 32.62 -16.76 21.62
N GLY A 174 31.78 -17.79 21.60
CA GLY A 174 31.54 -18.72 22.70
C GLY A 174 31.25 -20.08 22.10
N ASP A 175 32.33 -20.81 21.79
CA ASP A 175 32.35 -22.28 21.82
C ASP A 175 31.62 -22.75 23.07
N GLU A 176 30.67 -23.70 22.98
CA GLU A 176 30.52 -24.78 23.96
C GLU A 176 29.87 -26.03 23.32
N ALA A 177 30.72 -27.04 23.17
CA ALA A 177 30.53 -28.47 23.36
C ALA A 177 29.43 -29.24 22.60
N ALA A 178 29.91 -30.26 21.90
CA ALA A 178 29.20 -31.47 21.53
C ALA A 178 28.57 -32.15 22.76
N ASP A 179 27.37 -32.71 22.58
CA ASP A 179 26.98 -33.96 23.22
C ASP A 179 26.20 -34.79 22.19
N ASP A 180 26.83 -35.92 21.85
CA ASP A 180 26.25 -37.07 21.19
C ASP A 180 25.14 -37.65 22.09
N ASP A 181 23.97 -37.98 21.53
CA ASP A 181 23.19 -39.10 22.05
C ASP A 181 22.37 -39.77 20.94
N GLU A 182 22.94 -40.89 20.53
CA GLU A 182 22.41 -42.03 19.81
C GLU A 182 21.30 -42.71 20.63
N VAL A 183 20.10 -42.91 20.05
CA VAL A 183 19.20 -44.01 20.46
C VAL A 183 18.38 -44.52 19.27
N ASP A 184 18.90 -45.62 18.74
CA ASP A 184 18.26 -46.86 18.31
C ASP A 184 16.89 -46.91 17.62
N ALA A 185 16.92 -47.71 16.56
CA ALA A 185 15.81 -48.34 15.85
C ALA A 185 14.90 -49.17 16.78
N GLU A 186 13.64 -49.37 16.38
CA GLU A 186 13.17 -50.70 15.99
C GLU A 186 11.74 -50.68 15.40
N ALA A 187 11.66 -51.31 14.22
CA ALA A 187 10.67 -52.30 13.80
C ALA A 187 9.16 -51.98 13.75
N SER A 188 8.67 -52.02 12.50
CA SER A 188 7.62 -52.94 12.04
C SER A 188 6.20 -52.81 12.59
N THR A 189 5.26 -52.51 11.69
CA THR A 189 4.22 -53.50 11.33
C THR A 189 3.55 -53.15 10.01
N ALA A 190 3.51 -54.15 9.13
CA ALA A 190 2.88 -54.13 7.83
C ALA A 190 1.39 -54.52 7.89
N LYS A 191 0.55 -53.90 7.04
CA LYS A 191 -0.65 -54.49 6.40
C LYS A 191 -1.18 -53.47 5.37
N ALA A 192 -0.83 -53.55 4.08
CA ALA A 192 -1.35 -54.47 3.07
C ALA A 192 -2.88 -54.34 2.83
N VAL A 193 -3.23 -54.19 1.53
CA VAL A 193 -4.51 -54.56 0.88
C VAL A 193 -5.60 -53.46 0.90
N GLN A 194 -6.29 -53.03 -0.17
CA GLN A 194 -6.65 -53.61 -1.47
C GLN A 194 -7.03 -52.53 -2.51
N ASP A 195 -6.99 -52.93 -3.78
CA ASP A 195 -7.49 -52.26 -4.98
C ASP A 195 -9.01 -51.98 -4.99
N ASN A 196 -9.40 -50.90 -5.68
CA ASN A 196 -10.64 -50.73 -6.43
C ASN A 196 -10.43 -49.48 -7.34
N ALA A 197 -10.36 -49.57 -8.68
CA ALA A 197 -11.46 -49.79 -9.62
C ALA A 197 -12.68 -48.91 -9.26
N VAL A 198 -13.35 -48.14 -10.13
CA VAL A 198 -13.48 -48.01 -11.58
C VAL A 198 -14.48 -46.85 -11.74
N GLU A 199 -14.28 -45.97 -12.73
CA GLU A 199 -15.32 -45.13 -13.40
C GLU A 199 -16.15 -44.15 -12.51
N GLU A 200 -16.82 -43.10 -12.96
CA GLU A 200 -17.27 -42.61 -14.25
C GLU A 200 -17.60 -41.10 -14.08
N GLU A 201 -17.71 -40.39 -15.19
CA GLU A 201 -18.17 -39.01 -15.29
C GLU A 201 -19.54 -38.81 -14.66
N ASP A 202 -19.81 -37.67 -14.01
CA ASP A 202 -21.11 -37.06 -14.25
C ASP A 202 -21.15 -35.54 -14.03
N ASN A 203 -21.82 -34.92 -15.00
CA ASN A 203 -21.97 -33.50 -15.23
C ASN A 203 -22.76 -32.81 -14.12
N ASN A 204 -22.11 -31.98 -13.32
CA ASN A 204 -22.82 -31.02 -12.47
C ASN A 204 -22.89 -29.64 -13.14
N LEU A 205 -23.67 -29.55 -14.23
CA LEU A 205 -24.12 -28.26 -14.79
C LEU A 205 -25.45 -27.85 -14.14
N PRO A 206 -25.59 -26.62 -13.64
CA PRO A 206 -26.87 -26.13 -13.15
C PRO A 206 -27.88 -25.98 -14.30
N LYS A 207 -29.07 -26.59 -14.15
CA LYS A 207 -30.17 -26.49 -15.13
C LYS A 207 -30.60 -25.03 -15.34
N PRO A 208 -30.82 -24.56 -16.58
CA PRO A 208 -31.41 -23.25 -16.83
C PRO A 208 -32.89 -23.22 -16.41
N PRO A 209 -33.41 -22.06 -15.97
CA PRO A 209 -34.82 -21.92 -15.62
C PRO A 209 -35.72 -22.09 -16.85
N PRO A 210 -36.96 -22.61 -16.68
CA PRO A 210 -37.87 -22.82 -17.80
C PRO A 210 -38.32 -21.48 -18.41
N HIS A 211 -38.25 -21.40 -19.74
CA HIS A 211 -38.82 -20.30 -20.50
C HIS A 211 -40.35 -20.28 -20.32
N LYS A 212 -40.87 -19.22 -19.70
CA LYS A 212 -42.30 -18.92 -19.72
C LYS A 212 -42.66 -18.42 -21.12
N ASN A 213 -43.31 -19.26 -21.91
CA ASN A 213 -44.05 -18.83 -23.08
C ASN A 213 -45.16 -17.86 -22.62
N LEU A 214 -45.02 -16.60 -22.99
CA LEU A 214 -46.14 -15.65 -22.99
C LEU A 214 -46.85 -15.83 -24.34
N PRO A 215 -48.13 -16.24 -24.36
CA PRO A 215 -48.91 -16.25 -25.60
C PRO A 215 -49.11 -14.81 -26.05
N GLY A 216 -48.93 -14.61 -27.36
CA GLY A 216 -49.14 -13.32 -28.00
C GLY A 216 -50.54 -12.77 -27.77
N SER A 217 -50.60 -11.46 -27.55
CA SER A 217 -51.67 -10.58 -27.98
C SER A 217 -51.19 -9.14 -27.99
#